data_AF-A0A6H9YT86-F1
#
_entry.id   AF-A0A6H9YT86-F1
#
_cell.length_a   1.000
_cell.length_b   1.000
_cell.length_c   1.000
_cell.angle_alpha   90.00
_cell.angle_beta   90.00
_cell.angle_gamma   90.00
#
_symmetry.space_group_name_H-M   'P 1'
#
loop_
_entity.id
_entity.type
_entity.pdbx_description
1 polymer ?
#
loop_
_entity_poly.entity_id
_entity_poly.type
_entity_poly.pdbx_seq_one_letter_code
_entity_poly.pdbx_strand_id
1 'polypeptide(L)'
;MEIRAHADIAAVLSDDRYTVPPVPGHALRGTLQWLRQNVCRFSEGEDHDRRLAIVIEQLAQMDPAALRREAHERATTILKTSPHDRVAAVARAVPTAVLGRALGVTELDTLIKNVPVVAAVYLTGTDQPEAADRAVAILVELLSPGSDEEIANRIAILMQSCEATATLIAKAATRTCADSESTIIDTLRFDPPVPALRRLDPHGIPVTLNITVANLERSPHLTFGAGRRPCPGAHHAVQLAAGVLDALRAKEND
;
A
#
# COMPACT_ATOMS: atom_id res chain seq x y z
N MET A 1 -21.67 -8.55 7.95
CA MET A 1 -22.34 -7.26 8.24
C MET A 1 -21.61 -6.13 7.51
N GLU A 2 -22.32 -5.13 6.98
CA GLU A 2 -21.70 -3.94 6.36
C GLU A 2 -22.03 -2.68 7.18
N ILE A 3 -21.03 -1.89 7.52
CA ILE A 3 -21.14 -0.60 8.21
C ILE A 3 -20.77 0.51 7.22
N ARG A 4 -21.60 1.56 7.16
CA ARG A 4 -21.50 2.60 6.12
C ARG A 4 -21.40 4.03 6.67
N ALA A 5 -21.91 4.29 7.87
CA ALA A 5 -21.86 5.63 8.47
C ALA A 5 -20.45 5.95 8.94
N HIS A 6 -19.99 7.18 8.67
CA HIS A 6 -18.63 7.61 8.98
C HIS A 6 -18.27 7.46 10.47
N ALA A 7 -19.17 7.91 11.35
CA ALA A 7 -18.96 7.84 12.79
C ALA A 7 -18.86 6.39 13.31
N ASP A 8 -19.69 5.49 12.79
CA ASP A 8 -19.68 4.08 13.18
C ASP A 8 -18.41 3.37 12.72
N ILE A 9 -17.96 3.65 11.48
CA ILE A 9 -16.67 3.13 11.00
C ILE A 9 -15.52 3.66 11.86
N ALA A 10 -15.51 4.96 12.19
CA ALA A 10 -14.48 5.55 13.04
C ALA A 10 -14.47 4.94 14.46
N ALA A 11 -15.64 4.63 15.01
CA ALA A 11 -15.78 3.93 16.28
C ALA A 11 -15.18 2.51 16.20
N VAL A 12 -15.54 1.73 15.18
CA VAL A 12 -14.98 0.39 14.94
C VAL A 12 -13.47 0.41 14.76
N LEU A 13 -12.92 1.39 14.04
CA LEU A 13 -11.47 1.52 13.83
C LEU A 13 -10.70 1.90 15.10
N SER A 14 -11.38 2.44 16.11
CA SER A 14 -10.80 2.83 17.40
C SER A 14 -10.98 1.78 18.49
N ASP A 15 -11.88 0.82 18.30
CA ASP A 15 -12.24 -0.22 19.26
C ASP A 15 -11.33 -1.44 19.14
N ASP A 16 -10.69 -1.85 20.24
CA ASP A 16 -9.72 -2.94 20.28
C ASP A 16 -10.35 -4.33 20.19
N ARG A 17 -11.65 -4.44 20.44
CA ARG A 17 -12.42 -5.69 20.29
C ARG A 17 -12.65 -6.05 18.82
N TYR A 18 -12.46 -5.10 17.91
CA TYR A 18 -12.50 -5.35 16.47
C TYR A 18 -11.11 -5.66 15.93
N THR A 19 -10.86 -6.93 15.68
CA THR A 19 -9.52 -7.44 15.37
C THR A 19 -9.31 -7.72 13.89
N VAL A 20 -8.07 -8.01 13.51
CA VAL A 20 -7.73 -8.59 12.21
C VAL A 20 -7.76 -10.12 12.27
N PRO A 21 -8.10 -10.82 11.15
CA PRO A 21 -8.04 -12.27 11.13
C PRO A 21 -6.63 -12.80 11.44
N PRO A 22 -6.49 -13.77 12.36
CA PRO A 22 -5.19 -14.33 12.69
C PRO A 22 -4.63 -15.11 11.50
N VAL A 23 -3.30 -15.08 11.36
CA VAL A 23 -2.58 -15.95 10.42
C VAL A 23 -2.06 -17.14 11.22
N PRO A 24 -2.34 -18.39 10.82
CA PRO A 24 -1.83 -19.57 11.51
C PRO A 24 -0.30 -19.50 11.59
N GLY A 25 0.33 -19.93 12.70
CA GLY A 25 1.78 -19.83 12.94
C GLY A 25 2.64 -20.92 12.28
N HIS A 26 3.97 -20.86 12.51
CA HIS A 26 4.99 -21.86 12.12
C HIS A 26 5.27 -22.04 10.61
N ALA A 27 5.20 -20.97 9.81
CA ALA A 27 5.53 -21.09 8.39
C ALA A 27 7.04 -21.00 8.13
N LEU A 28 7.47 -21.67 7.06
CA LEU A 28 8.85 -21.63 6.60
C LEU A 28 9.20 -20.23 6.05
N ARG A 29 10.39 -19.73 6.42
CA ARG A 29 10.92 -18.46 5.88
C ARG A 29 10.91 -18.45 4.36
N GLY A 30 10.54 -17.31 3.78
CA GLY A 30 10.42 -17.15 2.33
C GLY A 30 9.06 -17.55 1.76
N THR A 31 8.11 -18.01 2.58
CA THR A 31 6.73 -18.28 2.13
C THR A 31 5.81 -17.06 2.36
N LEU A 32 4.72 -16.98 1.61
CA LEU A 32 3.65 -16.00 1.80
C LEU A 32 3.05 -16.09 3.21
N GLN A 33 2.90 -17.31 3.73
CA GLN A 33 2.41 -17.50 5.08
C GLN A 33 3.38 -16.93 6.11
N TRP A 34 4.70 -17.18 5.96
CA TRP A 34 5.72 -16.57 6.83
C TRP A 34 5.70 -15.05 6.76
N LEU A 35 5.57 -14.47 5.55
CA LEU A 35 5.46 -13.02 5.40
C LEU A 35 4.24 -12.50 6.18
N ARG A 36 3.08 -13.10 5.99
CA ARG A 36 1.84 -12.68 6.68
C ARG A 36 1.90 -12.87 8.20
N GLN A 37 2.60 -13.90 8.68
CA GLN A 37 2.80 -14.14 10.10
C GLN A 37 3.68 -13.09 10.79
N ASN A 38 4.58 -12.42 10.06
CA ASN A 38 5.63 -11.57 10.64
C ASN A 38 5.40 -10.05 10.46
N VAL A 39 4.23 -9.62 9.99
CA VAL A 39 3.94 -8.21 9.65
C VAL A 39 2.87 -7.59 10.54
N CYS A 40 2.98 -6.29 10.80
CA CYS A 40 2.04 -5.58 11.67
C CYS A 40 0.57 -5.70 11.21
N ARG A 41 0.32 -5.76 9.89
CA ARG A 41 -1.04 -5.80 9.31
C ARG A 41 -1.90 -6.94 9.82
N PHE A 42 -1.32 -8.09 10.12
CA PHE A 42 -2.04 -9.29 10.58
C PHE A 42 -1.74 -9.63 12.05
N SER A 43 -1.15 -8.70 12.78
CA SER A 43 -0.77 -8.85 14.19
C SER A 43 -1.73 -8.05 15.07
N GLU A 44 -1.87 -8.44 16.34
CA GLU A 44 -2.56 -7.69 17.41
C GLU A 44 -1.61 -7.48 18.61
N GLY A 45 -1.99 -6.59 19.53
CA GLY A 45 -1.26 -6.36 20.78
C GLY A 45 0.22 -5.98 20.60
N GLU A 46 1.08 -6.51 21.48
CA GLU A 46 2.51 -6.18 21.51
C GLU A 46 3.24 -6.54 20.20
N ASP A 47 2.85 -7.63 19.53
CA ASP A 47 3.42 -8.01 18.24
C ASP A 47 3.08 -6.98 17.16
N HIS A 48 1.84 -6.45 17.16
CA HIS A 48 1.48 -5.35 16.27
C HIS A 48 2.35 -4.13 16.52
N ASP A 49 2.49 -3.72 17.78
CA ASP A 49 3.18 -2.49 18.14
C ASP A 49 4.68 -2.58 17.81
N ARG A 50 5.33 -3.72 18.11
CA ARG A 50 6.73 -3.99 17.74
C ARG A 50 6.94 -3.92 16.23
N ARG A 51 6.09 -4.61 15.46
CA ARG A 51 6.21 -4.67 13.99
C ARG A 51 5.86 -3.34 13.32
N LEU A 52 4.91 -2.60 13.89
CA LEU A 52 4.56 -1.27 13.41
C LEU A 52 5.71 -0.28 13.64
N ALA A 53 6.40 -0.37 14.77
CA ALA A 53 7.58 0.46 15.05
C ALA A 53 8.65 0.30 13.96
N ILE A 54 8.91 -0.93 13.50
CA ILE A 54 9.81 -1.21 12.37
C ILE A 54 9.34 -0.46 11.11
N VAL A 55 8.05 -0.55 10.75
CA VAL A 55 7.50 0.12 9.56
C VAL A 55 7.65 1.65 9.69
N ILE A 56 7.34 2.21 10.85
CA ILE A 56 7.45 3.65 11.10
C ILE A 56 8.90 4.10 10.98
N GLU A 57 9.84 3.36 11.56
CA GLU A 57 11.27 3.67 11.48
C GLU A 57 11.77 3.67 10.03
N GLN A 58 11.41 2.65 9.23
CA GLN A 58 11.76 2.58 7.82
C GLN A 58 11.19 3.76 7.02
N LEU A 59 9.90 4.10 7.23
CA LEU A 59 9.27 5.22 6.54
C LEU A 59 9.84 6.57 6.96
N ALA A 60 10.27 6.72 8.22
CA ALA A 60 10.88 7.95 8.73
C ALA A 60 12.22 8.28 8.05
N GLN A 61 12.92 7.27 7.51
CA GLN A 61 14.15 7.48 6.74
C GLN A 61 13.88 7.94 5.29
N MET A 62 12.63 7.90 4.83
CA MET A 62 12.27 8.25 3.46
C MET A 62 11.70 9.66 3.42
N ASP A 63 12.42 10.61 2.81
CA ASP A 63 11.91 11.96 2.55
C ASP A 63 10.79 11.92 1.49
N PRO A 64 9.53 12.22 1.83
CA PRO A 64 8.42 12.17 0.89
C PRO A 64 8.61 13.11 -0.32
N ALA A 65 9.26 14.27 -0.13
CA ALA A 65 9.53 15.19 -1.24
C ALA A 65 10.57 14.62 -2.21
N ALA A 66 11.60 13.92 -1.72
CA ALA A 66 12.54 13.18 -2.55
C ALA A 66 11.86 12.05 -3.33
N LEU A 67 10.96 11.30 -2.68
CA LEU A 67 10.20 10.25 -3.36
C LEU A 67 9.34 10.80 -4.51
N ARG A 68 8.70 11.97 -4.32
CA ARG A 68 7.95 12.64 -5.39
C ARG A 68 8.83 12.99 -6.59
N ARG A 69 10.00 13.60 -6.35
CA ARG A 69 10.95 13.96 -7.42
C ARG A 69 11.42 12.73 -8.19
N GLU A 70 11.83 11.68 -7.48
CA GLU A 70 12.28 10.45 -8.12
C GLU A 70 11.16 9.76 -8.91
N ALA A 71 9.93 9.73 -8.37
CA ALA A 71 8.77 9.19 -9.06
C ALA A 71 8.49 9.96 -10.37
N HIS A 72 8.56 11.29 -10.33
CA HIS A 72 8.41 12.13 -11.51
C HIS A 72 9.48 11.85 -12.57
N GLU A 73 10.76 11.81 -12.19
CA GLU A 73 11.89 11.57 -13.10
C GLU A 73 11.80 10.19 -13.78
N ARG A 74 11.48 9.15 -12.99
CA ARG A 74 11.30 7.79 -13.51
C ARG A 74 10.09 7.68 -14.43
N ALA A 75 8.96 8.23 -14.03
CA ALA A 75 7.74 8.21 -14.85
C ALA A 75 7.99 8.93 -16.18
N THR A 76 8.61 10.12 -16.16
CA THR A 76 8.99 10.87 -17.37
C THR A 76 9.88 10.03 -18.30
N THR A 77 10.85 9.32 -17.74
CA THR A 77 11.74 8.44 -18.52
C THR A 77 10.98 7.30 -19.20
N ILE A 78 10.14 6.56 -18.47
CA ILE A 78 9.33 5.45 -19.01
C ILE A 78 8.37 5.96 -20.08
N LEU A 79 7.73 7.11 -19.83
CA LEU A 79 6.72 7.69 -20.72
C LEU A 79 7.31 8.17 -22.05
N LYS A 80 8.62 8.42 -22.16
CA LYS A 80 9.28 8.71 -23.45
C LYS A 80 9.27 7.51 -24.40
N THR A 81 9.34 6.30 -23.85
CA THR A 81 9.45 5.05 -24.63
C THR A 81 8.16 4.23 -24.70
N SER A 82 7.13 4.59 -23.91
CA SER A 82 5.86 3.87 -23.83
C SER A 82 4.67 4.76 -24.24
N PRO A 83 4.33 4.84 -25.55
CA PRO A 83 3.24 5.70 -26.02
C PRO A 83 1.85 5.14 -25.75
N HIS A 84 1.71 3.82 -25.55
CA HIS A 84 0.44 3.14 -25.31
C HIS A 84 0.25 2.79 -23.84
N ASP A 85 -0.97 2.94 -23.34
CA ASP A 85 -1.37 2.70 -21.95
C ASP A 85 -0.40 3.29 -20.91
N ARG A 86 -0.23 4.62 -21.00
CA ARG A 86 0.71 5.43 -20.21
C ARG A 86 0.56 5.20 -18.71
N VAL A 87 -0.68 5.09 -18.23
CA VAL A 87 -0.98 4.86 -16.80
C VAL A 87 -0.50 3.48 -16.38
N ALA A 88 -0.85 2.43 -17.11
CA ALA A 88 -0.42 1.07 -16.76
C ALA A 88 1.11 0.92 -16.73
N ALA A 89 1.81 1.60 -17.63
CA ALA A 89 3.27 1.58 -17.71
C ALA A 89 3.97 2.11 -16.44
N VAL A 90 3.35 3.05 -15.71
CA VAL A 90 3.99 3.73 -14.57
C VAL A 90 3.34 3.43 -13.22
N ALA A 91 2.04 3.15 -13.18
CA ALA A 91 1.26 3.16 -11.94
C ALA A 91 1.74 2.16 -10.89
N ARG A 92 2.21 0.97 -11.30
CA ARG A 92 2.81 -0.03 -10.40
C ARG A 92 4.34 0.08 -10.35
N ALA A 93 4.97 0.15 -11.52
CA ALA A 93 6.42 0.04 -11.65
C ALA A 93 7.15 1.19 -10.96
N VAL A 94 6.67 2.43 -11.12
CA VAL A 94 7.35 3.61 -10.57
C VAL A 94 7.30 3.65 -9.04
N PRO A 95 6.14 3.58 -8.36
CA PRO A 95 6.13 3.59 -6.90
C PRO A 95 6.91 2.42 -6.29
N THR A 96 6.82 1.23 -6.90
CA THR A 96 7.58 0.05 -6.44
C THR A 96 9.09 0.26 -6.56
N ALA A 97 9.57 0.81 -7.68
CA ALA A 97 10.98 1.07 -7.91
C ALA A 97 11.53 2.12 -6.93
N VAL A 98 10.79 3.21 -6.71
CA VAL A 98 11.18 4.32 -5.82
C VAL A 98 11.25 3.84 -4.37
N LEU A 99 10.20 3.16 -3.88
CA LEU A 99 10.21 2.60 -2.52
C LEU A 99 11.27 1.51 -2.36
N GLY A 100 11.46 0.66 -3.37
CA GLY A 100 12.50 -0.36 -3.38
C GLY A 100 13.89 0.23 -3.23
N ARG A 101 14.21 1.28 -3.99
CA ARG A 101 15.48 1.99 -3.87
C ARG A 101 15.64 2.64 -2.49
N ALA A 102 14.59 3.28 -1.98
CA ALA A 102 14.60 3.88 -0.65
C ALA A 102 14.82 2.84 0.47
N LEU A 103 14.44 1.58 0.23
CA LEU A 103 14.72 0.43 1.10
C LEU A 103 16.10 -0.22 0.84
N GLY A 104 16.92 0.34 -0.06
CA GLY A 104 18.27 -0.13 -0.36
C GLY A 104 18.37 -1.16 -1.49
N VAL A 105 17.28 -1.47 -2.19
CA VAL A 105 17.30 -2.46 -3.28
C VAL A 105 17.99 -1.89 -4.51
N THR A 106 18.97 -2.62 -5.03
CA THR A 106 19.71 -2.27 -6.26
C THR A 106 19.11 -2.94 -7.50
N GLU A 107 18.65 -4.19 -7.38
CA GLU A 107 18.06 -4.99 -8.46
C GLU A 107 16.57 -4.67 -8.67
N LEU A 108 16.27 -3.44 -9.11
CA LEU A 108 14.90 -2.95 -9.22
C LEU A 108 14.03 -3.70 -10.23
N ASP A 109 14.59 -4.22 -11.32
CA ASP A 109 13.81 -4.99 -12.30
C ASP A 109 13.30 -6.31 -11.70
N THR A 110 14.14 -6.99 -10.91
CA THR A 110 13.76 -8.18 -10.15
C THR A 110 12.66 -7.83 -9.15
N LEU A 111 12.78 -6.69 -8.46
CA LEU A 111 11.77 -6.20 -7.52
C LEU A 111 10.42 -5.96 -8.20
N ILE A 112 10.40 -5.16 -9.27
CA ILE A 112 9.18 -4.78 -10.01
C ILE A 112 8.47 -6.01 -10.57
N LYS A 113 9.20 -7.05 -10.95
CA LYS A 113 8.63 -8.32 -11.44
C LYS A 113 7.94 -9.12 -10.32
N ASN A 114 8.51 -9.16 -9.11
CA ASN A 114 8.04 -10.05 -8.05
C ASN A 114 7.01 -9.41 -7.12
N VAL A 115 7.06 -8.09 -6.91
CA VAL A 115 6.13 -7.39 -6.01
C VAL A 115 4.65 -7.59 -6.40
N PRO A 116 4.22 -7.41 -7.67
CA PRO A 116 2.83 -7.62 -8.06
C PRO A 116 2.33 -9.05 -7.85
N VAL A 117 3.21 -10.05 -8.01
CA VAL A 117 2.88 -11.48 -7.82
C VAL A 117 2.46 -11.73 -6.38
N VAL A 118 3.22 -11.22 -5.41
CA VAL A 118 2.90 -11.37 -3.99
C VAL A 118 1.71 -10.46 -3.60
N ALA A 119 1.68 -9.22 -4.08
CA ALA A 119 0.64 -8.25 -3.73
C ALA A 119 -0.76 -8.71 -4.11
N ALA A 120 -0.91 -9.42 -5.24
CA ALA A 120 -2.19 -9.95 -5.71
C ALA A 120 -2.88 -10.90 -4.73
N VAL A 121 -2.11 -11.65 -3.94
CA VAL A 121 -2.61 -12.65 -2.99
C VAL A 121 -2.31 -12.32 -1.52
N TYR A 122 -1.59 -11.22 -1.26
CA TYR A 122 -1.11 -10.84 0.06
C TYR A 122 -2.22 -10.73 1.10
N LEU A 123 -3.37 -10.15 0.74
CA LEU A 123 -4.48 -9.92 1.67
C LEU A 123 -5.31 -11.19 1.93
N THR A 124 -5.57 -12.01 0.91
CA THR A 124 -6.42 -13.20 1.05
C THR A 124 -5.62 -14.40 1.57
N GLY A 125 -4.38 -14.57 1.09
CA GLY A 125 -3.56 -15.73 1.42
C GLY A 125 -4.06 -17.00 0.74
N THR A 126 -4.95 -16.82 -0.24
CA THR A 126 -5.52 -17.86 -1.09
C THR A 126 -4.94 -17.72 -2.49
N ASP A 127 -4.97 -18.82 -3.24
CA ASP A 127 -4.63 -18.91 -4.66
C ASP A 127 -3.12 -18.83 -4.97
N GLN A 128 -2.65 -19.80 -5.77
CA GLN A 128 -1.26 -19.91 -6.28
C GLN A 128 -0.12 -19.75 -5.24
N PRO A 129 -0.15 -20.50 -4.12
CA PRO A 129 0.83 -20.34 -3.05
C PRO A 129 2.27 -20.50 -3.54
N GLU A 130 2.55 -21.44 -4.45
CA GLU A 130 3.92 -21.69 -4.92
C GLU A 130 4.56 -20.52 -5.67
N ALA A 131 3.78 -19.79 -6.49
CA ALA A 131 4.31 -18.65 -7.23
C ALA A 131 4.58 -17.47 -6.29
N ALA A 132 3.66 -17.24 -5.34
CA ALA A 132 3.83 -16.25 -4.30
C ALA A 132 5.01 -16.58 -3.38
N ASP A 133 5.16 -17.84 -2.96
CA ASP A 133 6.28 -18.31 -2.12
C ASP A 133 7.62 -18.11 -2.83
N ARG A 134 7.73 -18.47 -4.12
CA ARG A 134 8.96 -18.18 -4.88
C ARG A 134 9.27 -16.70 -4.94
N ALA A 135 8.25 -15.86 -5.18
CA ALA A 135 8.43 -14.42 -5.21
C ALA A 135 8.81 -13.85 -3.83
N VAL A 136 8.20 -14.33 -2.74
CA VAL A 136 8.57 -13.93 -1.37
C VAL A 136 10.00 -14.33 -1.05
N ALA A 137 10.45 -15.54 -1.42
CA ALA A 137 11.83 -15.97 -1.23
C ALA A 137 12.83 -15.03 -1.94
N ILE A 138 12.52 -14.61 -3.17
CA ILE A 138 13.33 -13.60 -3.88
C ILE A 138 13.33 -12.26 -3.14
N LEU A 139 12.17 -11.79 -2.69
CA LEU A 139 12.07 -10.52 -1.97
C LEU A 139 12.81 -10.53 -0.63
N VAL A 140 12.88 -11.70 0.05
CA VAL A 140 13.68 -11.88 1.27
C VAL A 140 15.15 -11.63 0.99
N GLU A 141 15.69 -12.16 -0.10
CA GLU A 141 17.09 -11.93 -0.49
C GLU A 141 17.33 -10.46 -0.84
N LEU A 142 16.44 -9.84 -1.64
CA LEU A 142 16.58 -8.45 -2.08
C LEU A 142 16.53 -7.42 -0.92
N LEU A 143 15.83 -7.73 0.16
CA LEU A 143 15.60 -6.82 1.30
C LEU A 143 16.38 -7.21 2.56
N SER A 144 17.27 -8.20 2.44
CA SER A 144 18.28 -8.54 3.44
C SER A 144 19.42 -7.50 3.46
N PRO A 145 20.17 -7.37 4.56
CA PRO A 145 20.10 -8.14 5.81
C PRO A 145 19.05 -7.60 6.80
N GLY A 146 18.70 -8.43 7.79
CA GLY A 146 17.79 -8.08 8.89
C GLY A 146 17.25 -9.33 9.58
N SER A 147 16.60 -9.14 10.72
CA SER A 147 15.74 -10.15 11.33
C SER A 147 14.53 -10.46 10.45
N ASP A 148 13.85 -11.57 10.74
CA ASP A 148 12.67 -11.99 9.99
C ASP A 148 11.56 -10.92 9.99
N GLU A 149 11.33 -10.27 11.14
CA GLU A 149 10.32 -9.19 11.23
C GLU A 149 10.74 -7.95 10.45
N GLU A 150 12.02 -7.57 10.48
CA GLU A 150 12.51 -6.43 9.70
C GLU A 150 12.33 -6.66 8.20
N ILE A 151 12.76 -7.82 7.70
CA ILE A 151 12.63 -8.17 6.28
C ILE A 151 11.15 -8.26 5.89
N ALA A 152 10.33 -8.94 6.68
CA ALA A 152 8.90 -9.09 6.41
C ALA A 152 8.19 -7.73 6.36
N ASN A 153 8.49 -6.80 7.28
CA ASN A 153 7.85 -5.48 7.31
C ASN A 153 8.37 -4.54 6.20
N ARG A 154 9.62 -4.67 5.74
CA ARG A 154 10.08 -4.00 4.50
C ARG A 154 9.32 -4.50 3.27
N ILE A 155 9.12 -5.81 3.16
CA ILE A 155 8.27 -6.40 2.09
C ILE A 155 6.83 -5.87 2.22
N ALA A 156 6.29 -5.80 3.44
CA ALA A 156 4.93 -5.32 3.68
C ALA A 156 4.69 -3.86 3.25
N ILE A 157 5.71 -2.99 3.35
CA ILE A 157 5.65 -1.62 2.82
C ILE A 157 5.37 -1.65 1.32
N LEU A 158 6.07 -2.50 0.57
CA LEU A 158 5.86 -2.66 -0.88
C LEU A 158 4.52 -3.31 -1.21
N MET A 159 4.10 -4.33 -0.46
CA MET A 159 2.82 -5.02 -0.69
C MET A 159 1.63 -4.07 -0.50
N GLN A 160 1.64 -3.32 0.59
CA GLN A 160 0.54 -2.42 0.93
C GLN A 160 0.53 -1.15 0.08
N SER A 161 1.67 -0.75 -0.47
CA SER A 161 1.74 0.39 -1.39
C SER A 161 1.37 0.03 -2.84
N CYS A 162 1.68 -1.18 -3.31
CA CYS A 162 1.61 -1.56 -4.73
C CYS A 162 0.23 -1.28 -5.36
N GLU A 163 -0.79 -2.06 -5.02
CA GLU A 163 -2.11 -1.92 -5.67
C GLU A 163 -2.85 -0.66 -5.23
N ALA A 164 -2.70 -0.25 -3.96
CA ALA A 164 -3.37 0.94 -3.43
C ALA A 164 -2.88 2.22 -4.14
N THR A 165 -1.56 2.37 -4.32
CA THR A 165 -0.98 3.54 -4.99
C THR A 165 -1.21 3.48 -6.49
N ALA A 166 -1.09 2.31 -7.12
CA ALA A 166 -1.39 2.16 -8.55
C ALA A 166 -2.85 2.51 -8.86
N THR A 167 -3.79 2.06 -8.02
CA THR A 167 -5.21 2.39 -8.15
C THR A 167 -5.47 3.87 -7.91
N LEU A 168 -4.79 4.49 -6.93
CA LEU A 168 -4.88 5.93 -6.69
C LEU A 168 -4.42 6.73 -7.92
N ILE A 169 -3.26 6.38 -8.49
CA ILE A 169 -2.73 7.01 -9.71
C ILE A 169 -3.71 6.85 -10.87
N ALA A 170 -4.22 5.64 -11.11
CA ALA A 170 -5.12 5.37 -12.22
C ALA A 170 -6.43 6.17 -12.11
N LYS A 171 -7.03 6.22 -10.92
CA LYS A 171 -8.27 6.98 -10.67
C LYS A 171 -8.04 8.50 -10.69
N ALA A 172 -6.88 8.96 -10.25
CA ALA A 172 -6.52 10.37 -10.30
C ALA A 172 -6.20 10.83 -11.73
N ALA A 173 -5.61 9.96 -12.57
CA ALA A 173 -5.28 10.28 -13.95
C ALA A 173 -6.53 10.52 -14.83
N THR A 174 -7.70 10.01 -14.45
CA THR A 174 -8.96 10.27 -15.16
C THR A 174 -9.65 11.57 -14.73
N ARG A 175 -9.07 12.30 -13.77
CA ARG A 175 -9.64 13.54 -13.22
C ARG A 175 -8.89 14.77 -13.70
N THR A 176 -9.66 15.78 -14.06
CA THR A 176 -9.17 17.12 -14.36
C THR A 176 -9.39 18.02 -13.14
N CYS A 177 -8.30 18.37 -12.45
CA CYS A 177 -8.31 19.44 -11.42
C CYS A 177 -7.16 20.41 -11.71
N ALA A 178 -7.06 21.48 -10.92
CA ALA A 178 -6.05 22.52 -11.10
C ALA A 178 -4.60 22.01 -10.96
N ASP A 179 -4.36 21.08 -10.04
CA ASP A 179 -3.04 20.54 -9.74
C ASP A 179 -3.11 19.09 -9.24
N SER A 180 -1.97 18.41 -9.13
CA SER A 180 -1.90 16.98 -8.76
C SER A 180 -2.29 16.71 -7.31
N GLU A 181 -2.02 17.65 -6.40
CA GLU A 181 -2.32 17.50 -4.98
C GLU A 181 -3.83 17.58 -4.74
N SER A 182 -4.49 18.60 -5.30
CA SER A 182 -5.95 18.72 -5.30
C SER A 182 -6.63 17.49 -5.91
N THR A 183 -6.13 16.99 -7.04
CA THR A 183 -6.66 15.76 -7.66
C THR A 183 -6.53 14.54 -6.75
N ILE A 184 -5.40 14.38 -6.06
CA ILE A 184 -5.20 13.26 -5.15
C ILE A 184 -6.15 13.36 -3.96
N ILE A 185 -6.30 14.54 -3.35
CA ILE A 185 -7.21 14.78 -2.22
C ILE A 185 -8.65 14.41 -2.62
N ASP A 186 -9.10 14.87 -3.79
CA ASP A 186 -10.42 14.53 -4.31
C ASP A 186 -10.56 13.04 -4.60
N THR A 187 -9.54 12.41 -5.18
CA THR A 187 -9.56 10.97 -5.47
C THR A 187 -9.66 10.16 -4.18
N LEU A 188 -8.85 10.50 -3.17
CA LEU A 188 -8.89 9.84 -1.86
C LEU A 188 -10.26 9.95 -1.21
N ARG A 189 -10.96 11.09 -1.38
CA ARG A 189 -12.30 11.27 -0.84
C ARG A 189 -13.36 10.52 -1.66
N PHE A 190 -13.44 10.79 -2.97
CA PHE A 190 -14.59 10.42 -3.80
C PHE A 190 -14.43 9.06 -4.49
N ASP A 191 -13.21 8.60 -4.68
CA ASP A 191 -12.94 7.32 -5.35
C ASP A 191 -11.73 6.61 -4.70
N PRO A 192 -11.83 6.23 -3.41
CA PRO A 192 -10.70 5.71 -2.67
C PRO A 192 -10.14 4.43 -3.34
N PRO A 193 -8.81 4.22 -3.34
CA PRO A 193 -8.20 3.02 -3.93
C PRO A 193 -8.56 1.75 -3.16
N VAL A 194 -8.88 1.87 -1.87
CA VAL A 194 -9.38 0.78 -1.03
C VAL A 194 -10.82 1.13 -0.61
N PRO A 195 -11.84 0.64 -1.32
CA PRO A 195 -13.23 1.06 -1.12
C PRO A 195 -13.85 0.49 0.16
N ALA A 196 -13.25 -0.56 0.73
CA ALA A 196 -13.71 -1.17 1.96
C ALA A 196 -12.57 -1.73 2.80
N LEU A 197 -12.73 -1.65 4.12
CA LEU A 197 -11.86 -2.31 5.10
C LEU A 197 -12.61 -3.49 5.74
N ARG A 198 -11.87 -4.45 6.31
CA ARG A 198 -12.44 -5.60 7.01
C ARG A 198 -11.90 -5.70 8.43
N ARG A 199 -12.76 -6.12 9.36
CA ARG A 199 -12.44 -6.50 10.74
C ARG A 199 -13.22 -7.75 11.12
N LEU A 200 -12.79 -8.43 12.18
CA LEU A 200 -13.63 -9.36 12.92
C LEU A 200 -14.28 -8.59 14.07
N ASP A 201 -15.55 -8.81 14.34
CA ASP A 201 -16.22 -8.29 15.52
C ASP A 201 -15.83 -9.10 16.78
N PRO A 202 -16.31 -8.71 17.99
CA PRO A 202 -15.99 -9.43 19.23
C PRO A 202 -16.44 -10.90 19.25
N HIS A 203 -17.29 -11.32 18.32
CA HIS A 203 -17.75 -12.70 18.17
C HIS A 203 -17.01 -13.45 17.05
N GLY A 204 -16.00 -12.82 16.45
CA GLY A 204 -15.22 -13.40 15.34
C GLY A 204 -15.92 -13.33 13.99
N ILE A 205 -17.01 -12.55 13.86
CA ILE A 205 -17.78 -12.45 12.62
C ILE A 205 -17.17 -11.34 11.73
N PRO A 206 -16.95 -11.59 10.43
CA PRO A 206 -16.48 -10.56 9.52
C PRO A 206 -17.43 -9.36 9.37
N VAL A 207 -16.87 -8.18 9.56
CA VAL A 207 -17.52 -6.89 9.32
C VAL A 207 -16.78 -6.14 8.21
N THR A 208 -17.53 -5.65 7.25
CA THR A 208 -17.04 -4.81 6.15
C THR A 208 -17.35 -3.36 6.46
N LEU A 209 -16.35 -2.50 6.37
CA LEU A 209 -16.47 -1.05 6.58
C LEU A 209 -16.42 -0.39 5.20
N ASN A 210 -17.54 0.17 4.75
CA ASN A 210 -17.67 0.76 3.43
C ASN A 210 -17.11 2.19 3.42
N ILE A 211 -15.85 2.32 3.00
CA ILE A 211 -15.10 3.58 3.01
C ILE A 211 -15.61 4.55 1.96
N THR A 212 -15.97 4.05 0.77
CA THR A 212 -16.51 4.88 -0.31
C THR A 212 -17.74 5.66 0.15
N VAL A 213 -18.69 5.00 0.80
CA VAL A 213 -19.92 5.66 1.29
C VAL A 213 -19.61 6.62 2.44
N ALA A 214 -18.81 6.19 3.42
CA ALA A 214 -18.48 7.00 4.59
C ALA A 214 -17.72 8.30 4.23
N ASN A 215 -16.82 8.25 3.24
CA ASN A 215 -16.05 9.43 2.81
C ASN A 215 -16.91 10.53 2.18
N LEU A 216 -18.08 10.18 1.64
CA LEU A 216 -19.01 11.17 1.07
C LEU A 216 -19.74 11.94 2.17
N GLU A 217 -19.98 11.32 3.32
CA GLU A 217 -20.77 11.88 4.41
C GLU A 217 -20.08 13.09 5.06
N ARG A 218 -18.77 12.98 5.37
CA ARG A 218 -18.03 14.05 6.05
C ARG A 218 -16.52 13.94 5.90
N SER A 219 -15.84 15.04 6.21
CA SER A 219 -14.39 15.09 6.39
C SER A 219 -13.99 14.86 7.87
N PRO A 220 -12.74 14.40 8.13
CA PRO A 220 -11.76 13.92 7.14
C PRO A 220 -12.15 12.55 6.55
N HIS A 221 -11.64 12.21 5.37
CA HIS A 221 -11.86 10.91 4.74
C HIS A 221 -11.16 9.78 5.54
N LEU A 222 -11.67 8.55 5.45
CA LEU A 222 -11.18 7.35 6.14
C LEU A 222 -10.32 6.44 5.24
N THR A 223 -9.89 6.92 4.07
CA THR A 223 -9.14 6.15 3.05
C THR A 223 -7.84 5.54 3.58
N PHE A 224 -7.17 6.25 4.47
CA PHE A 224 -5.97 5.76 5.16
C PHE A 224 -6.28 5.11 6.51
N GLY A 225 -7.53 4.77 6.78
CA GLY A 225 -7.96 4.31 8.11
C GLY A 225 -7.96 5.43 9.16
N ALA A 226 -8.22 5.04 10.40
CA ALA A 226 -8.29 5.92 11.57
C ALA A 226 -8.05 5.08 12.84
N GLY A 227 -8.07 5.73 14.00
CA GLY A 227 -8.04 5.06 15.30
C GLY A 227 -6.72 4.34 15.55
N ARG A 228 -6.77 3.05 15.85
CA ARG A 228 -5.61 2.25 16.28
C ARG A 228 -4.63 1.93 15.15
N ARG A 229 -5.11 1.88 13.91
CA ARG A 229 -4.36 1.38 12.74
C ARG A 229 -4.47 2.31 11.53
N PRO A 230 -4.15 3.61 11.65
CA PRO A 230 -4.03 4.49 10.49
C PRO A 230 -2.85 4.02 9.63
N CYS A 231 -2.92 4.27 8.33
CA CYS A 231 -1.86 3.95 7.39
C CYS A 231 -0.62 4.79 7.73
N PRO A 232 0.52 4.17 8.10
CA PRO A 232 1.72 4.93 8.45
C PRO A 232 2.37 5.57 7.20
N GLY A 233 2.13 5.04 6.01
CA GLY A 233 2.67 5.53 4.74
C GLY A 233 1.76 6.50 3.98
N ALA A 234 0.76 7.11 4.63
CA ALA A 234 -0.23 7.96 3.97
C ALA A 234 0.43 9.14 3.22
N HIS A 235 1.38 9.82 3.85
CA HIS A 235 2.08 10.94 3.24
C HIS A 235 2.97 10.48 2.06
N HIS A 236 3.70 9.37 2.21
CA HIS A 236 4.53 8.79 1.15
C HIS A 236 3.69 8.39 -0.08
N ALA A 237 2.53 7.76 0.13
CA ALA A 237 1.63 7.37 -0.95
C ALA A 237 1.12 8.58 -1.75
N VAL A 238 0.77 9.67 -1.08
CA VAL A 238 0.36 10.92 -1.73
C VAL A 238 1.50 11.49 -2.57
N GLN A 239 2.71 11.58 -2.03
CA GLN A 239 3.85 12.15 -2.75
C GLN A 239 4.30 11.30 -3.94
N LEU A 240 4.29 9.97 -3.80
CA LEU A 240 4.55 9.05 -4.91
C LEU A 240 3.52 9.20 -6.03
N ALA A 241 2.24 9.23 -5.69
CA ALA A 241 1.17 9.42 -6.67
C ALA A 241 1.28 10.80 -7.35
N ALA A 242 1.60 11.84 -6.60
CA ALA A 242 1.75 13.19 -7.13
C ALA A 242 2.87 13.28 -8.17
N GLY A 243 4.05 12.68 -7.89
CA GLY A 243 5.17 12.68 -8.83
C GLY A 243 4.84 11.98 -10.14
N VAL A 244 4.13 10.85 -10.07
CA VAL A 244 3.67 10.12 -11.27
C VAL A 244 2.63 10.95 -12.05
N LEU A 245 1.66 11.57 -11.38
CA LEU A 245 0.65 12.41 -12.02
C LEU A 245 1.25 13.65 -12.69
N ASP A 246 2.22 14.29 -12.03
CA ASP A 246 2.95 15.44 -12.59
C ASP A 246 3.59 15.06 -13.93
N ALA A 247 4.22 13.88 -14.03
CA ALA A 247 4.83 13.38 -15.26
C ALA A 247 3.79 12.99 -16.33
N LEU A 248 2.65 12.42 -15.91
CA LEU A 248 1.56 12.07 -16.83
C LEU A 248 0.98 13.32 -17.51
N ARG A 249 0.78 14.40 -16.75
CA ARG A 249 0.21 15.67 -17.21
C ARG A 249 1.18 16.51 -18.04
N ALA A 250 2.48 16.49 -17.72
CA ALA A 250 3.47 17.26 -18.49
C ALA A 250 3.45 16.91 -19.99
N LYS A 251 3.28 15.63 -20.34
CA LYS A 251 3.21 15.17 -21.73
C LYS A 251 1.85 15.41 -22.41
N GLU A 252 0.82 15.83 -21.69
CA GLU A 252 -0.47 16.21 -22.32
C GLU A 252 -0.42 17.63 -22.87
N ASN A 253 0.56 18.44 -22.42
CA ASN A 253 0.76 19.83 -22.84
C ASN A 253 1.88 20.02 -23.87
N ASP A 254 2.60 18.94 -24.23
CA ASP A 254 3.60 18.87 -25.32
C ASP A 254 2.95 18.35 -26.61
#